data_AF-A0A2N4TXQ0-F1
#
_entry.id   AF-A0A2N4TXQ0-F1
#
_cell.length_a   1.000
_cell.length_b   1.000
_cell.length_c   1.000
_cell.angle_alpha   90.00
_cell.angle_beta   90.00
_cell.angle_gamma   90.00
#
_symmetry.space_group_name_H-M   'P 1'
#
loop_
_entity.id
_entity.type
_entity.pdbx_description
1 polymer ?
#
loop_
_entity_poly.entity_id
_entity_poly.type
_entity_poly.pdbx_seq_one_letter_code
_entity_poly.pdbx_strand_id
1 'polypeptide(L)'
;MRYPHSVNGRFYGNWHYLPSGKALYLAHRRPSEVFHRRTAWCIDVRTLEEAKTRGISYIGVVTRNGKKRNFWITLVEDFFTDPHSFSHFGDTRQRGLPLSRFRINPSATASAIASAMSLR
;
A
#
# COMPACT_ATOMS: atom_id res chain seq x y z
N MET A 1 -5.59 15.80 1.87
CA MET A 1 -4.98 16.17 0.57
C MET A 1 -4.41 14.94 -0.11
N ARG A 2 -4.38 14.88 -1.45
CA ARG A 2 -3.79 13.78 -2.22
C ARG A 2 -2.67 14.30 -3.10
N TYR A 3 -1.52 13.64 -3.10
CA TYR A 3 -0.39 13.98 -3.96
C TYR A 3 0.01 12.77 -4.81
N PRO A 4 0.09 12.92 -6.14
CA PRO A 4 0.53 11.83 -7.00
C PRO A 4 1.98 11.47 -6.73
N HIS A 5 2.27 10.18 -6.80
CA HIS A 5 3.61 9.63 -6.70
C HIS A 5 3.96 8.90 -7.99
N SER A 6 5.06 9.32 -8.61
CA SER A 6 5.63 8.70 -9.79
C SER A 6 7.07 8.25 -9.53
N VAL A 7 7.44 7.13 -10.13
CA VAL A 7 8.81 6.60 -10.11
C VAL A 7 9.25 6.48 -11.56
N ASN A 8 10.36 7.12 -11.92
CA ASN A 8 10.88 7.18 -13.29
C ASN A 8 9.83 7.64 -14.32
N GLY A 9 9.05 8.68 -13.98
CA GLY A 9 8.02 9.25 -14.86
C GLY A 9 6.71 8.43 -14.97
N ARG A 10 6.67 7.20 -14.43
CA ARG A 10 5.45 6.38 -14.41
C ARG A 10 4.68 6.63 -13.12
N PHE A 11 3.36 6.77 -13.21
CA PHE A 11 2.50 6.91 -12.04
C PHE A 11 2.36 5.57 -11.29
N TYR A 12 2.67 5.56 -9.99
CA TYR A 12 2.60 4.36 -9.14
C TYR A 12 1.51 4.42 -8.09
N GLY A 13 1.15 5.61 -7.60
CA GLY A 13 0.15 5.72 -6.54
C GLY A 13 0.00 7.14 -6.02
N ASN A 14 -0.56 7.28 -4.83
CA ASN A 14 -0.78 8.58 -4.20
C ASN A 14 -0.38 8.55 -2.72
N TRP A 15 0.14 9.68 -2.26
CA TRP A 15 0.22 10.03 -0.85
C TRP A 15 -1.12 10.64 -0.41
N HIS A 16 -1.67 10.18 0.69
CA HIS A 16 -2.93 10.64 1.26
C HIS A 16 -2.67 11.22 2.64
N TYR A 17 -2.90 12.51 2.80
CA TYR A 17 -2.82 13.21 4.08
C TYR A 17 -4.24 13.46 4.60
N LEU A 18 -4.51 12.99 5.81
CA LEU A 18 -5.78 13.17 6.49
C LEU A 18 -5.77 14.46 7.32
N PRO A 19 -6.94 15.09 7.56
CA PRO A 19 -7.04 16.28 8.41
C PRO A 19 -6.50 16.08 9.84
N SER A 20 -6.50 14.83 10.33
CA SER A 20 -5.94 14.46 11.64
C SER A 20 -4.41 14.49 11.72
N GLY A 21 -3.71 14.89 10.65
CA GLY A 21 -2.24 14.84 10.56
C GLY A 21 -1.69 13.45 10.21
N LYS A 22 -2.54 12.41 10.21
CA LYS A 22 -2.16 11.07 9.76
C LYS A 22 -1.99 11.03 8.24
N ALA A 23 -1.11 10.16 7.77
CA ALA A 23 -0.90 9.95 6.35
C ALA A 23 -0.82 8.46 6.00
N LEU A 24 -1.16 8.13 4.75
CA LEU A 24 -0.93 6.82 4.17
C LEU A 24 -0.48 6.92 2.71
N TYR A 25 0.19 5.89 2.23
CA TYR A 25 0.44 5.70 0.79
C TYR A 25 -0.46 4.62 0.21
N LEU A 26 -1.02 4.86 -0.98
CA LEU A 26 -1.77 3.86 -1.74
C LEU A 26 -1.12 3.67 -3.12
N ALA A 27 -0.52 2.50 -3.33
CA ALA A 27 -0.08 2.04 -4.64
C ALA A 27 -1.30 1.68 -5.50
N HIS A 28 -1.37 2.21 -6.71
CA HIS A 28 -2.41 1.87 -7.66
C HIS A 28 -1.99 0.63 -8.45
N ARG A 29 -2.73 -0.47 -8.28
CA ARG A 29 -2.47 -1.73 -8.97
C ARG A 29 -3.72 -2.25 -9.68
N ARG A 30 -3.53 -3.18 -10.60
CA ARG A 30 -4.55 -4.04 -11.21
C ARG A 30 -4.62 -5.35 -10.43
N PRO A 31 -5.80 -5.99 -10.32
CA PRO A 31 -5.92 -7.30 -9.69
C PRO A 31 -4.99 -8.37 -10.27
N SER A 32 -4.66 -8.28 -11.57
CA SER A 32 -3.72 -9.17 -12.26
C SER A 32 -2.25 -8.98 -11.85
N GLU A 33 -1.92 -7.92 -11.12
CA GLU A 33 -0.56 -7.64 -10.64
C GLU A 33 -0.29 -8.27 -9.26
N VAL A 34 -1.23 -9.07 -8.72
CA VAL A 34 -0.96 -9.87 -7.53
C VAL A 34 0.15 -10.85 -7.86
N PHE A 35 1.15 -10.95 -6.98
CA PHE A 35 2.18 -11.95 -7.11
C PHE A 35 1.61 -13.33 -6.72
N HIS A 36 1.12 -14.06 -7.73
CA HIS A 36 0.33 -15.28 -7.56
C HIS A 36 1.02 -16.37 -6.75
N ARG A 37 2.33 -16.58 -6.92
CA ARG A 37 3.09 -17.65 -6.24
C ARG A 37 3.04 -17.55 -4.71
N ARG A 38 2.86 -16.34 -4.16
CA ARG A 38 2.75 -16.12 -2.71
C ARG A 38 1.47 -15.38 -2.31
N THR A 39 0.54 -15.21 -3.24
CA THR A 39 -0.68 -14.42 -3.07
C THR A 39 -0.38 -13.11 -2.34
N ALA A 40 0.45 -12.26 -2.94
CA ALA A 40 1.07 -11.12 -2.27
C ALA A 40 1.01 -9.84 -3.11
N TRP A 41 1.04 -8.70 -2.43
CA TRP A 41 1.26 -7.40 -3.05
C TRP A 41 2.72 -6.99 -2.91
N CYS A 42 3.30 -6.50 -4.01
CA CYS A 42 4.67 -6.01 -4.05
C CYS A 42 4.72 -4.48 -4.21
N ILE A 43 5.55 -3.85 -3.39
CA ILE A 43 5.80 -2.41 -3.42
C ILE A 43 7.30 -2.16 -3.52
N ASP A 44 7.67 -1.18 -4.33
CA ASP A 44 9.04 -0.72 -4.53
C ASP A 44 9.71 -0.31 -3.21
N VAL A 45 10.93 -0.80 -2.99
CA VAL A 45 11.69 -0.50 -1.76
C VAL A 45 11.87 0.99 -1.58
N ARG A 46 12.16 1.73 -2.66
CA ARG A 46 12.30 3.19 -2.62
C ARG A 46 11.04 3.88 -2.09
N THR A 47 9.86 3.40 -2.50
CA THR A 47 8.58 3.95 -2.03
C THR A 47 8.34 3.64 -0.55
N LEU A 48 8.71 2.44 -0.11
CA LEU A 48 8.64 2.05 1.30
C LEU A 48 9.58 2.90 2.17
N GLU A 49 10.81 3.11 1.73
CA GLU A 49 11.79 3.96 2.42
C GLU A 49 11.35 5.43 2.44
N GLU A 50 10.85 5.95 1.32
CA GLU A 50 10.31 7.30 1.25
C GLU A 50 9.12 7.50 2.19
N ALA A 51 8.23 6.50 2.30
CA ALA A 51 7.13 6.53 3.26
C ALA A 51 7.65 6.66 4.70
N LYS A 52 8.69 5.90 5.07
CA LYS A 52 9.33 6.03 6.40
C LYS A 52 9.92 7.43 6.62
N THR A 53 10.68 7.95 5.65
CA THR A 53 11.29 9.29 5.73
C THR A 53 10.24 10.39 5.87
N ARG A 54 9.07 10.23 5.25
CA ARG A 54 7.93 11.15 5.36
C ARG A 54 7.13 10.99 6.66
N GLY A 55 7.51 10.08 7.56
CA GLY A 55 6.77 9.79 8.80
C GLY A 55 5.43 9.09 8.56
N ILE A 56 5.27 8.43 7.42
CA ILE A 56 4.02 7.74 7.05
C ILE A 56 4.05 6.33 7.62
N SER A 57 3.15 6.04 8.56
CA SER A 57 3.09 4.72 9.20
C SER A 57 2.29 3.69 8.39
N TYR A 58 1.36 4.13 7.54
CA TYR A 58 0.44 3.26 6.81
C TYR A 58 0.72 3.22 5.31
N ILE A 59 0.69 2.02 4.75
CA ILE A 59 0.84 1.80 3.32
C ILE A 59 -0.12 0.73 2.83
N GLY A 60 -0.50 0.82 1.56
CA GLY A 60 -1.39 -0.15 0.98
C GLY A 60 -1.41 -0.16 -0.53
N VAL A 61 -2.26 -1.04 -1.04
CA VAL A 61 -2.61 -1.15 -2.44
C VAL A 61 -4.08 -0.81 -2.60
N VAL A 62 -4.40 -0.06 -3.66
CA VAL A 62 -5.76 0.12 -4.14
C VAL A 62 -5.88 -0.50 -5.53
N THR A 63 -6.88 -1.37 -5.71
CA THR A 63 -7.28 -1.84 -7.04
C THR A 63 -8.67 -1.34 -7.39
N ARG A 64 -8.93 -1.22 -8.69
CA ARG A 64 -10.24 -0.84 -9.23
C ARG A 64 -10.82 -2.01 -10.01
N ASN A 65 -12.03 -2.42 -9.65
CA ASN A 65 -12.84 -3.37 -10.41
C ASN A 65 -14.15 -2.67 -10.81
N GLY A 66 -14.20 -2.16 -12.04
CA GLY A 66 -15.29 -1.30 -12.51
C GLY A 66 -15.44 -0.03 -11.67
N LYS A 67 -16.57 0.10 -10.95
CA LYS A 67 -16.83 1.22 -10.02
C LYS A 67 -16.36 0.93 -8.59
N LYS A 68 -16.08 -0.32 -8.25
CA LYS A 68 -15.67 -0.73 -6.90
C LYS A 68 -14.16 -0.53 -6.72
N ARG A 69 -13.79 -0.07 -5.52
CA ARG A 69 -12.39 0.04 -5.08
C ARG A 69 -12.15 -0.94 -3.95
N ASN A 70 -11.05 -1.65 -4.06
CA ASN A 70 -10.60 -2.64 -3.12
C ASN A 70 -9.31 -2.12 -2.50
N PHE A 71 -9.19 -2.22 -1.18
CA PHE A 71 -8.06 -1.69 -0.44
C PHE A 71 -7.42 -2.78 0.41
N TRP A 72 -6.08 -2.78 0.41
CA TRP A 72 -5.25 -3.58 1.29
C TRP A 72 -4.31 -2.64 2.00
N ILE A 73 -4.47 -2.44 3.31
CA ILE A 73 -3.67 -1.47 4.08
C ILE A 73 -3.03 -2.15 5.29
N THR A 74 -1.77 -1.81 5.54
CA THR A 74 -0.97 -2.34 6.64
C THR A 74 0.06 -1.30 7.08
N LEU A 75 0.93 -1.62 8.05
CA LEU A 75 2.03 -0.73 8.41
C LEU A 75 3.17 -0.84 7.41
N VAL A 76 3.87 0.28 7.20
CA VAL A 76 5.10 0.28 6.39
C VAL A 76 6.13 -0.71 6.95
N GLU A 77 6.21 -0.80 8.28
CA GLU A 77 7.14 -1.70 8.97
C GLU A 77 6.88 -3.18 8.68
N ASP A 78 5.62 -3.59 8.46
CA ASP A 78 5.29 -4.99 8.18
C ASP A 78 6.00 -5.47 6.89
N PHE A 79 6.23 -4.58 5.92
CA PHE A 79 7.04 -4.92 4.74
C PHE A 79 8.50 -5.18 5.07
N PHE A 80 9.02 -4.75 6.22
CA PHE A 80 10.42 -4.95 6.60
C PHE A 80 10.61 -6.06 7.63
N THR A 81 9.72 -6.15 8.61
CA THR A 81 9.87 -6.97 9.81
C THR A 81 9.00 -8.22 9.82
N ASP A 82 7.91 -8.28 9.04
CA ASP A 82 7.07 -9.49 9.00
C ASP A 82 7.87 -10.66 8.43
N PRO A 83 7.87 -11.84 9.08
CA PRO A 83 8.64 -13.00 8.65
C PRO A 83 8.20 -13.55 7.28
N HIS A 84 6.98 -13.24 6.83
CA HIS A 84 6.48 -13.60 5.52
C HIS A 84 6.72 -12.52 4.46
N SER A 85 7.22 -11.33 4.85
CA SER A 85 7.71 -10.36 3.89
C SER A 85 8.91 -10.92 3.14
N PHE A 86 8.97 -10.69 1.84
CA PHE A 86 10.04 -11.22 0.99
C PHE A 86 10.57 -10.19 0.01
N SER A 87 11.83 -10.32 -0.37
CA SER A 87 12.40 -9.55 -1.46
C SER A 87 11.92 -10.12 -2.80
N HIS A 88 11.52 -9.24 -3.71
CA HIS A 88 11.20 -9.57 -5.09
C HIS A 88 11.88 -8.57 -6.02
N PHE A 89 12.31 -9.05 -7.19
CA PHE A 89 12.88 -8.21 -8.22
C PHE A 89 12.00 -8.32 -9.46
N GLY A 90 11.30 -7.23 -9.77
CA GLY A 90 10.70 -7.01 -11.08
C GLY A 90 11.57 -6.05 -11.86
N ASP A 91 10.97 -5.00 -12.44
CA ASP A 91 11.70 -3.87 -13.05
C ASP A 91 12.57 -3.11 -12.02
N THR A 92 12.25 -3.27 -10.74
CA THR A 92 12.85 -2.58 -9.59
C THR A 92 12.92 -3.54 -8.40
N ARG A 93 13.74 -3.18 -7.41
CA ARG A 93 13.76 -3.89 -6.12
C ARG A 93 12.47 -3.61 -5.36
N GLN A 94 11.75 -4.68 -5.01
CA GLN A 94 10.47 -4.62 -4.33
C GLN A 94 10.49 -5.49 -3.07
N ARG A 95 9.57 -5.20 -2.15
CA ARG A 95 9.17 -6.15 -1.10
C ARG A 95 7.73 -6.56 -1.27
N GLY A 96 7.51 -7.87 -1.18
CA GLY A 96 6.21 -8.48 -1.23
C GLY A 96 5.69 -8.79 0.16
N LEU A 97 4.41 -8.56 0.40
CA LEU A 97 3.71 -8.95 1.61
C LEU A 97 2.46 -9.76 1.22
N PRO A 98 2.23 -10.96 1.80
CA PRO A 98 1.04 -11.77 1.52
C PRO A 98 -0.25 -11.02 1.85
N LEU A 99 -1.32 -11.25 1.07
CA LEU A 99 -2.61 -10.58 1.24
C LEU A 99 -3.20 -10.78 2.64
N SER A 100 -2.97 -11.94 3.26
CA SER A 100 -3.43 -12.27 4.61
C SER A 100 -2.79 -11.44 5.72
N ARG A 101 -1.69 -10.72 5.44
CA ARG A 101 -0.99 -9.87 6.40
C ARG A 101 -1.49 -8.42 6.39
N PHE A 102 -2.34 -8.04 5.43
CA PHE A 102 -2.94 -6.72 5.42
C PHE A 102 -4.08 -6.63 6.44
N ARG A 103 -4.09 -5.54 7.21
CA ARG A 103 -5.01 -5.30 8.33
C ARG A 103 -6.39 -4.87 7.84
N ILE A 104 -6.42 -4.09 6.77
CA ILE A 104 -7.65 -3.69 6.09
C ILE A 104 -7.72 -4.48 4.79
N ASN A 105 -8.86 -5.13 4.58
CA ASN A 105 -9.14 -6.00 3.44
C ASN A 105 -10.24 -5.39 2.54
N PRO A 106 -10.39 -5.86 1.30
CA PRO A 106 -11.11 -5.17 0.22
C PRO A 106 -12.62 -4.98 0.41
N SER A 107 -13.22 -5.56 1.45
CA SER A 107 -14.58 -5.23 1.90
C SER A 107 -14.69 -3.84 2.54
N ALA A 108 -13.57 -3.18 2.85
CA ALA A 108 -13.55 -1.86 3.47
C ALA A 108 -13.84 -0.73 2.47
N THR A 109 -14.85 0.09 2.77
CA THR A 109 -15.13 1.34 2.05
C THR A 109 -14.12 2.43 2.42
N ALA A 110 -14.06 3.52 1.65
CA ALA A 110 -13.22 4.68 1.99
C ALA A 110 -13.55 5.27 3.38
N SER A 111 -14.81 5.18 3.81
CA SER A 111 -15.25 5.54 5.17
C SER A 111 -14.67 4.59 6.24
N ALA A 112 -14.65 3.28 5.95
CA ALA A 112 -14.04 2.29 6.84
C ALA A 112 -12.53 2.50 7.00
N ILE A 113 -11.84 2.97 5.95
CA ILE A 113 -10.41 3.30 6.02
C ILE A 113 -10.18 4.52 6.91
N ALA A 114 -10.95 5.59 6.71
CA ALA A 114 -10.86 6.78 7.57
C ALA A 114 -11.13 6.45 9.05
N SER A 115 -12.13 5.60 9.31
CA SER A 115 -12.52 5.17 10.66
C SER A 115 -11.48 4.23 11.29
N ALA A 116 -10.93 3.27 10.54
CA ALA A 116 -9.88 2.38 11.03
C ALA A 116 -8.59 3.14 11.36
N MET A 117 -8.31 4.23 10.63
CA MET A 117 -7.16 5.09 10.91
C MET A 117 -7.39 6.05 12.07
N SER A 118 -8.64 6.35 12.47
CA SER A 118 -8.93 7.22 13.62
C SER A 118 -8.99 6.48 14.96
N LEU A 119 -9.22 5.16 14.96
CA LEU A 119 -9.41 4.33 16.17
C LEU A 119 -8.12 3.90 16.89
N ARG A 120 -6.94 4.37 16.49
CA ARG A 120 -5.64 4.09 17.12
C ARG A 120 -4.77 5.33 17.14
#